data_AF-A0A1M5AZB6-F1
#
_entry.id   AF-A0A1M5AZB6-F1
#
_cell.length_a   1.000
_cell.length_b   1.000
_cell.length_c   1.000
_cell.angle_alpha   90.00
_cell.angle_beta   90.00
_cell.angle_gamma   90.00
#
_symmetry.space_group_name_H-M   'P 1'
#
loop_
_entity.id
_entity.type
_entity.pdbx_description
1 polymer ?
#
loop_
_entity_poly.entity_id
_entity_poly.type
_entity_poly.pdbx_seq_one_letter_code
_entity_poly.pdbx_strand_id
1 'polypeptide(L)'
;MMKSFFGVDYYPEHWPVEMMDKDIDRMVDMGVEVVRIGEFAWHIMEKEEGKYDFSFFDMVIEKLKKRGIKVIFGTPTATPPAWLINKYPEILQRDENLMPRSFGGRRMYCYNNETYREYTKKIVTELANHYKNEDSIIAWQIDNEFGHEGSDLCFCDTCKRGFRNYLKEKYGTVDNLNNTWGTVFWSQTYNSFDEIPLPLKTITYHNPSMQLDYKR
;
A
#
# COMPACT_ATOMS: atom_id res chain seq x y z
N MET A 1 -26.58 18.23 13.09
CA MET A 1 -26.21 18.12 11.66
C MET A 1 -24.78 17.61 11.59
N MET A 2 -24.49 16.64 10.72
CA MET A 2 -23.13 16.17 10.48
C MET A 2 -22.37 17.26 9.72
N LYS A 3 -21.21 17.70 10.22
CA LYS A 3 -20.40 18.70 9.53
C LYS A 3 -19.76 18.05 8.30
N SER A 4 -20.02 18.59 7.11
CA SER A 4 -19.31 18.23 5.88
C SER A 4 -18.14 19.20 5.70
N PHE A 5 -16.97 18.67 5.34
CA PHE A 5 -15.82 19.48 4.95
C PHE A 5 -15.78 19.62 3.43
N PHE A 6 -15.44 20.81 2.94
CA PHE A 6 -14.98 21.00 1.56
C PHE A 6 -13.45 20.97 1.54
N GLY A 7 -12.86 20.16 0.66
CA GLY A 7 -11.42 19.88 0.70
C GLY A 7 -10.78 19.66 -0.67
N VAL A 8 -9.45 19.56 -0.68
CA VAL A 8 -8.64 19.32 -1.88
C VAL A 8 -7.42 18.46 -1.57
N ASP A 9 -6.99 17.64 -2.53
CA ASP A 9 -5.73 16.91 -2.47
C ASP A 9 -4.61 17.85 -2.94
N TYR A 10 -3.62 18.10 -2.07
CA TYR A 10 -2.53 19.04 -2.33
C TYR A 10 -1.17 18.35 -2.27
N TYR A 11 -0.31 18.66 -3.23
CA TYR A 11 1.04 18.10 -3.35
C TYR A 11 2.08 19.21 -3.22
N PRO A 12 2.29 19.76 -2.00
CA PRO A 12 3.21 20.87 -1.78
C PRO A 12 4.63 20.57 -2.28
N GLU A 13 5.05 19.31 -2.23
CA GLU A 13 6.37 18.85 -2.67
C GLU A 13 6.64 18.98 -4.18
N HIS A 14 5.60 19.20 -4.98
CA HIS A 14 5.73 19.34 -6.43
C HIS A 14 5.97 20.79 -6.87
N TRP A 15 5.90 21.76 -5.96
CA TRP A 15 5.93 23.18 -6.29
C TRP A 15 7.03 23.93 -5.54
N PRO A 16 7.57 25.02 -6.12
CA PRO A 16 8.46 25.92 -5.39
C PRO A 16 7.77 26.45 -4.13
N VAL A 17 8.50 26.51 -3.02
CA VAL A 17 7.97 26.90 -1.70
C VAL A 17 7.39 28.32 -1.72
N GLU A 18 7.89 29.19 -2.59
CA GLU A 18 7.44 30.57 -2.75
C GLU A 18 6.01 30.68 -3.31
N MET A 19 5.50 29.63 -3.96
CA MET A 19 4.12 29.56 -4.44
C MET A 19 3.13 29.16 -3.35
N MET A 20 3.60 28.44 -2.33
CA MET A 20 2.76 27.76 -1.34
C MET A 20 1.82 28.72 -0.59
N ASP A 21 2.30 29.89 -0.16
CA ASP A 21 1.44 30.85 0.53
C ASP A 21 0.28 31.32 -0.35
N LYS A 22 0.54 31.58 -1.64
CA LYS A 22 -0.51 31.98 -2.59
C LYS A 22 -1.49 30.86 -2.88
N ASP A 23 -1.02 29.62 -2.95
CA ASP A 23 -1.90 28.46 -3.17
C ASP A 23 -2.82 28.26 -1.97
N ILE A 24 -2.30 28.34 -0.75
CA ILE A 24 -3.11 28.20 0.46
C ILE A 24 -4.08 29.39 0.62
N ASP A 25 -3.65 30.62 0.30
CA ASP A 25 -4.55 31.79 0.33
C ASP A 25 -5.74 31.59 -0.64
N ARG A 26 -5.49 31.06 -1.85
CA ARG A 26 -6.58 30.72 -2.79
C ARG A 26 -7.49 29.62 -2.28
N MET A 27 -6.95 28.61 -1.58
CA MET A 27 -7.75 27.57 -0.94
C MET A 27 -8.72 28.20 0.07
N VAL A 28 -8.24 29.14 0.89
CA VAL A 28 -9.08 29.90 1.84
C VAL A 28 -10.17 30.67 1.11
N ASP A 29 -9.81 31.41 0.05
CA ASP A 29 -10.77 32.20 -0.75
C ASP A 29 -11.87 31.32 -1.38
N MET A 30 -11.55 30.08 -1.72
CA MET A 30 -12.49 29.09 -2.26
C MET A 30 -13.31 28.37 -1.17
N GLY A 31 -13.03 28.61 0.11
CA GLY A 31 -13.73 27.97 1.23
C GLY A 31 -13.25 26.55 1.53
N VAL A 32 -12.03 26.17 1.12
CA VAL A 32 -11.41 24.89 1.50
C VAL A 32 -11.14 24.87 3.00
N GLU A 33 -11.63 23.84 3.68
CA GLU A 33 -11.47 23.64 5.12
C GLU A 33 -10.46 22.54 5.46
N VAL A 34 -10.18 21.63 4.52
CA VAL A 34 -9.29 20.47 4.74
C VAL A 34 -8.46 20.16 3.50
N VAL A 35 -7.20 19.78 3.69
CA VAL A 35 -6.31 19.32 2.61
C VAL A 35 -5.75 17.93 2.90
N ARG A 36 -5.63 17.10 1.86
CA ARG A 36 -4.85 15.84 1.94
C ARG A 36 -3.44 16.08 1.44
N ILE A 37 -2.44 15.53 2.14
CA ILE A 37 -1.02 15.61 1.76
C ILE A 37 -0.26 14.30 2.07
N GLY A 38 0.87 14.09 1.41
CA GLY A 38 1.97 13.23 1.90
C GLY A 38 1.96 11.76 1.46
N GLU A 39 0.90 11.25 0.82
CA GLU A 39 0.77 9.82 0.50
C GLU A 39 1.82 9.27 -0.49
N PHE A 40 2.55 10.14 -1.20
CA PHE A 40 3.63 9.77 -2.12
C PHE A 40 5.01 10.27 -1.69
N ALA A 41 5.13 10.83 -0.50
CA ALA A 41 6.30 11.61 -0.09
C ALA A 41 7.32 10.83 0.75
N TRP A 42 7.38 9.49 0.66
CA TRP A 42 8.29 8.67 1.46
C TRP A 42 9.74 9.15 1.28
N HIS A 43 10.20 9.32 0.04
CA HIS A 43 11.57 9.74 -0.22
C HIS A 43 11.91 11.12 0.35
N ILE A 44 10.92 12.01 0.48
CA ILE A 44 11.11 13.33 1.09
C ILE A 44 11.32 13.18 2.60
N MET A 45 10.51 12.33 3.23
CA MET A 45 10.55 12.05 4.66
C MET A 45 11.75 11.18 5.07
N GLU A 46 12.28 10.35 4.17
CA GLU A 46 13.37 9.41 4.45
C GLU A 46 14.24 9.24 3.18
N LYS A 47 15.13 10.20 2.95
CA LYS A 47 16.04 10.18 1.78
C LYS A 47 17.06 9.05 1.86
N GLU A 48 17.49 8.75 3.08
CA GLU A 48 18.41 7.67 3.43
C GLU A 48 17.78 6.83 4.56
N GLU A 49 17.98 5.52 4.52
CA GLU A 49 17.41 4.60 5.50
C GLU A 49 17.68 5.01 6.95
N GLY A 50 16.61 5.14 7.73
CA GLY A 50 16.65 5.52 9.14
C GLY A 50 16.94 7.00 9.41
N LYS A 51 17.11 7.83 8.37
CA LYS A 51 17.30 9.29 8.50
C LYS A 51 16.01 10.00 8.11
N TYR A 52 15.13 10.15 9.10
CA TYR A 52 13.85 10.81 8.92
C TYR A 52 13.99 12.33 9.01
N ASP A 53 13.38 13.04 8.07
CA ASP A 53 13.30 14.50 8.03
C ASP A 53 11.87 14.94 7.64
N PHE A 54 11.12 15.35 8.65
CA PHE A 54 9.74 15.82 8.49
C PHE A 54 9.63 17.35 8.35
N SER A 55 10.76 18.07 8.34
CA SER A 55 10.78 19.54 8.40
C SER A 55 10.02 20.21 7.26
N PHE A 56 10.01 19.59 6.08
CA PHE A 56 9.21 20.06 4.94
C PHE A 56 7.71 20.06 5.27
N PHE A 57 7.19 18.96 5.81
CA PHE A 57 5.78 18.85 6.15
C PHE A 57 5.41 19.62 7.42
N ASP A 58 6.35 19.81 8.36
CA ASP A 58 6.16 20.71 9.50
C ASP A 58 5.88 22.14 9.05
N MET A 59 6.68 22.64 8.09
CA MET A 59 6.46 23.95 7.49
C MET A 59 5.11 24.03 6.76
N VAL A 60 4.76 23.01 5.98
CA VAL A 60 3.47 22.94 5.25
C VAL A 60 2.30 23.01 6.23
N ILE A 61 2.31 22.16 7.24
CA ILE A 61 1.26 22.07 8.26
C ILE A 61 1.12 23.40 9.00
N GLU A 62 2.23 24.04 9.39
CA GLU A 62 2.20 25.33 10.07
C GLU A 62 1.56 26.42 9.19
N LYS A 63 1.85 26.44 7.88
CA LYS A 63 1.25 27.38 6.93
C LYS A 63 -0.25 27.16 6.74
N LEU A 64 -0.70 25.90 6.71
CA LEU A 64 -2.12 25.53 6.62
C LEU A 64 -2.87 25.89 7.92
N LYS A 65 -2.27 25.54 9.06
CA LYS A 65 -2.79 25.79 10.41
C LYS A 65 -3.01 27.27 10.67
N LYS A 66 -2.07 28.14 10.29
CA LYS A 66 -2.20 29.61 10.37
C LYS A 66 -3.42 30.16 9.62
N ARG A 67 -3.89 29.44 8.62
CA ARG A 67 -5.03 29.82 7.76
C ARG A 67 -6.29 29.05 8.11
N GLY A 68 -6.27 28.27 9.20
CA GLY A 68 -7.43 27.52 9.68
C GLY A 68 -7.74 26.27 8.87
N ILE A 69 -6.89 25.86 7.92
CA ILE A 69 -7.09 24.66 7.11
C ILE A 69 -6.60 23.43 7.90
N LYS A 70 -7.44 22.39 7.95
CA LYS A 70 -7.14 21.11 8.58
C LYS A 70 -6.44 20.15 7.62
N VAL A 71 -5.82 19.11 8.15
CA VAL A 71 -5.00 18.17 7.38
C VAL A 71 -5.54 16.74 7.48
N ILE A 72 -5.59 16.06 6.34
CA ILE A 72 -5.63 14.60 6.24
C ILE A 72 -4.23 14.15 5.81
N PHE A 73 -3.50 13.47 6.69
CA PHE A 73 -2.12 13.07 6.38
C PHE A 73 -2.11 11.64 5.84
N GLY A 74 -1.63 11.45 4.61
CA GLY A 74 -1.46 10.14 3.98
C GLY A 74 -0.18 9.44 4.41
N THR A 75 -0.28 8.16 4.80
CA THR A 75 0.93 7.35 5.03
C THR A 75 1.60 7.07 3.69
N PRO A 76 2.93 7.24 3.54
CA PRO A 76 3.56 7.34 2.24
C PRO A 76 3.87 5.97 1.59
N THR A 77 3.16 4.92 1.99
CA THR A 77 3.49 3.53 1.69
C THR A 77 3.24 3.19 0.21
N ALA A 78 2.32 3.89 -0.46
CA ALA A 78 1.94 3.60 -1.85
C ALA A 78 3.13 3.63 -2.85
N THR A 79 4.18 4.39 -2.53
CA THR A 79 5.39 4.58 -3.33
C THR A 79 6.64 4.48 -2.47
N PRO A 80 7.15 3.26 -2.18
CA PRO A 80 8.43 3.11 -1.51
C PRO A 80 9.58 3.74 -2.32
N PRO A 81 10.60 4.31 -1.66
CA PRO A 81 11.70 4.97 -2.36
C PRO A 81 12.60 3.98 -3.10
N ALA A 82 13.32 4.49 -4.11
CA ALA A 82 14.21 3.67 -4.94
C ALA A 82 15.31 2.96 -4.13
N TRP A 83 15.83 3.60 -3.07
CA TRP A 83 16.85 2.98 -2.21
C TRP A 83 16.32 1.73 -1.51
N LEU A 84 15.05 1.71 -1.12
CA LEU A 84 14.43 0.58 -0.44
C LEU A 84 14.26 -0.60 -1.40
N ILE A 85 13.80 -0.31 -2.62
CA ILE A 85 13.62 -1.32 -3.67
C ILE A 85 14.96 -1.85 -4.17
N ASN A 86 15.99 -1.01 -4.26
CA ASN A 86 17.34 -1.44 -4.62
C ASN A 86 17.95 -2.36 -3.55
N LYS A 87 17.69 -2.07 -2.26
CA LYS A 87 18.17 -2.88 -1.15
C LYS A 87 17.41 -4.21 -1.02
N TYR A 88 16.10 -4.20 -1.29
CA TYR A 88 15.20 -5.35 -1.14
C TYR A 88 14.31 -5.53 -2.38
N PRO A 89 14.88 -6.02 -3.50
CA PRO A 89 14.12 -6.22 -4.73
C PRO A 89 12.98 -7.24 -4.60
N GLU A 90 13.00 -8.10 -3.58
CA GLU A 90 11.94 -9.05 -3.26
C GLU A 90 10.64 -8.41 -2.75
N ILE A 91 10.66 -7.10 -2.43
CA ILE A 91 9.46 -6.31 -2.14
C ILE A 91 8.55 -6.26 -3.36
N LEU A 92 9.12 -6.27 -4.57
CA LEU A 92 8.36 -6.13 -5.81
C LEU A 92 7.39 -7.29 -6.01
N GLN A 93 6.17 -6.96 -6.41
CA GLN A 93 5.18 -7.95 -6.82
C GLN A 93 5.66 -8.73 -8.04
N ARG A 94 5.16 -9.95 -8.17
CA ARG A 94 5.27 -10.74 -9.41
C ARG A 94 3.93 -10.77 -10.11
N ASP A 95 3.92 -10.53 -11.42
CA ASP A 95 2.74 -10.71 -12.27
C ASP A 95 2.43 -12.20 -12.50
N GLU A 96 1.37 -12.52 -13.24
CA GLU A 96 0.98 -13.90 -13.54
C GLU A 96 1.99 -14.68 -14.40
N ASN A 97 3.00 -14.01 -14.97
CA ASN A 97 4.11 -14.61 -15.70
C ASN A 97 5.37 -14.73 -14.81
N LEU A 98 5.25 -14.45 -13.51
CA LEU A 98 6.33 -14.43 -12.53
C LEU A 98 7.39 -13.35 -12.79
N MET A 99 7.07 -12.35 -13.62
CA MET A 99 7.94 -11.21 -13.87
C MET A 99 7.77 -10.17 -12.76
N PRO A 100 8.87 -9.55 -12.29
CA PRO A 100 8.77 -8.50 -11.28
C PRO A 100 8.11 -7.27 -11.89
N ARG A 101 7.13 -6.69 -11.18
CA ARG A 101 6.61 -5.36 -11.50
C ARG A 101 7.70 -4.33 -11.21
N SER A 102 8.28 -3.76 -12.25
CA SER A 102 9.44 -2.86 -12.13
C SER A 102 9.14 -1.59 -11.32
N PHE A 103 10.19 -1.02 -10.74
CA PHE A 103 10.16 0.32 -10.15
C PHE A 103 9.95 1.40 -11.23
N GLY A 104 9.34 2.53 -10.86
CA GLY A 104 9.15 3.69 -11.74
C GLY A 104 7.70 4.19 -11.83
N GLY A 105 6.75 3.41 -11.31
CA GLY A 105 5.36 3.82 -11.09
C GLY A 105 4.99 3.82 -9.61
N ARG A 106 3.78 3.36 -9.28
CA ARG A 106 3.27 3.19 -7.90
C ARG A 106 2.79 1.77 -7.66
N ARG A 107 2.57 1.41 -6.38
CA ARG A 107 1.90 0.16 -5.95
C ARG A 107 2.57 -1.16 -6.35
N MET A 108 3.84 -1.13 -6.72
CA MET A 108 4.61 -2.30 -7.16
C MET A 108 5.02 -3.26 -6.02
N TYR A 109 4.54 -3.08 -4.79
CA TYR A 109 4.96 -3.83 -3.61
C TYR A 109 4.01 -4.99 -3.25
N CYS A 110 4.54 -6.07 -2.68
CA CYS A 110 3.76 -7.21 -2.21
C CYS A 110 3.24 -6.99 -0.78
N TYR A 111 1.91 -7.06 -0.57
CA TYR A 111 1.28 -6.90 0.75
C TYR A 111 1.71 -7.94 1.80
N ASN A 112 2.17 -9.11 1.34
CA ASN A 112 2.60 -10.20 2.20
C ASN A 112 4.11 -10.20 2.46
N ASN A 113 4.87 -9.33 1.79
CA ASN A 113 6.33 -9.27 1.98
C ASN A 113 6.67 -8.73 3.38
N GLU A 114 7.34 -9.56 4.19
CA GLU A 114 7.69 -9.24 5.58
C GLU A 114 8.63 -8.04 5.69
N THR A 115 9.62 -7.94 4.79
CA THR A 115 10.53 -6.78 4.73
C THR A 115 9.72 -5.50 4.50
N TYR A 116 8.83 -5.48 3.51
CA TYR A 116 8.02 -4.31 3.21
C TYR A 116 7.06 -3.95 4.35
N ARG A 117 6.48 -4.95 5.05
CA ARG A 117 5.68 -4.72 6.26
C ARG A 117 6.51 -4.09 7.38
N GLU A 118 7.75 -4.51 7.56
CA GLU A 118 8.65 -3.94 8.56
C GLU A 118 9.01 -2.48 8.24
N TYR A 119 9.36 -2.17 6.99
CA TYR A 119 9.62 -0.78 6.58
C TYR A 119 8.38 0.10 6.64
N THR A 120 7.22 -0.44 6.25
CA THR A 120 5.92 0.23 6.42
C THR A 120 5.68 0.55 7.89
N LYS A 121 5.89 -0.42 8.79
CA LYS A 121 5.75 -0.21 10.23
C LYS A 121 6.70 0.89 10.72
N LYS A 122 7.95 0.90 10.29
CA LYS A 122 8.94 1.92 10.67
C LYS A 122 8.50 3.32 10.26
N ILE A 123 8.26 3.57 8.96
CA ILE A 123 7.90 4.91 8.47
C ILE A 123 6.60 5.41 9.10
N VAL A 124 5.58 4.55 9.24
CA VAL A 124 4.31 4.92 9.85
C VAL A 124 4.47 5.19 11.35
N THR A 125 5.30 4.42 12.06
CA THR A 125 5.58 4.64 13.49
C THR A 125 6.29 5.96 13.71
N GLU A 126 7.31 6.28 12.92
CA GLU A 126 8.04 7.54 13.03
C GLU A 126 7.16 8.74 12.67
N LEU A 127 6.38 8.63 11.61
CA LEU A 127 5.42 9.65 11.19
C LEU A 127 4.37 9.92 12.28
N ALA A 128 3.79 8.86 12.84
CA ALA A 128 2.82 8.97 13.92
C ALA A 128 3.45 9.52 15.22
N ASN A 129 4.68 9.10 15.57
CA ASN A 129 5.40 9.60 16.73
C ASN A 129 5.72 11.09 16.63
N HIS A 130 6.12 11.55 15.43
CA HIS A 130 6.43 12.95 15.15
C HIS A 130 5.18 13.82 15.25
N TYR A 131 4.06 13.39 14.65
CA TYR A 131 2.82 14.16 14.57
C TYR A 131 1.79 13.87 15.67
N LYS A 132 2.11 13.08 16.69
CA LYS A 132 1.15 12.64 17.74
C LYS A 132 0.43 13.76 18.50
N ASN A 133 1.01 14.95 18.55
CA ASN A 133 0.47 16.12 19.27
C ASN A 133 0.01 17.24 18.31
N GLU A 134 -0.09 16.97 17.00
CA GLU A 134 -0.45 17.98 16.01
C GLU A 134 -1.97 17.99 15.72
N ASP A 135 -2.69 18.86 16.43
CA ASP A 135 -4.16 18.96 16.38
C ASP A 135 -4.74 19.46 15.04
N SER A 136 -3.90 19.95 14.12
CA SER A 136 -4.37 20.30 12.77
C SER A 136 -4.57 19.07 11.88
N ILE A 137 -3.95 17.93 12.19
CA ILE A 137 -4.19 16.65 11.52
C ILE A 137 -5.45 16.02 12.11
N ILE A 138 -6.53 16.01 11.34
CA ILE A 138 -7.84 15.53 11.80
C ILE A 138 -8.16 14.11 11.35
N ALA A 139 -7.40 13.58 10.39
CA ALA A 139 -7.51 12.21 9.93
C ALA A 139 -6.22 11.73 9.28
N TRP A 140 -6.09 10.41 9.17
CA TRP A 140 -5.02 9.74 8.45
C TRP A 140 -5.60 8.97 7.27
N GLN A 141 -5.01 9.13 6.09
CA GLN A 141 -5.26 8.23 4.97
C GLN A 141 -4.21 7.10 5.01
N ILE A 142 -4.67 5.86 4.98
CA ILE A 142 -3.78 4.71 4.91
C ILE A 142 -3.46 4.44 3.45
N ASP A 143 -2.18 4.48 3.11
CA ASP A 143 -1.66 4.23 1.77
C ASP A 143 -2.33 5.15 0.73
N ASN A 144 -2.56 4.64 -0.49
CA ASN A 144 -3.37 5.29 -1.50
C ASN A 144 -3.96 4.26 -2.48
N GLU A 145 -5.26 3.99 -2.39
CA GLU A 145 -6.03 3.14 -3.34
C GLU A 145 -5.54 1.68 -3.40
N PHE A 146 -5.73 0.92 -2.32
CA PHE A 146 -5.38 -0.51 -2.28
C PHE A 146 -5.95 -1.29 -3.47
N GLY A 147 -5.09 -2.06 -4.14
CA GLY A 147 -5.46 -2.92 -5.28
C GLY A 147 -5.65 -2.21 -6.62
N HIS A 148 -5.55 -0.88 -6.70
CA HIS A 148 -5.69 -0.15 -7.95
C HIS A 148 -4.58 -0.52 -8.96
N GLU A 149 -4.81 -0.25 -10.25
CA GLU A 149 -3.91 -0.66 -11.35
C GLU A 149 -3.59 -2.18 -11.44
N GLY A 150 -4.46 -3.05 -10.90
CA GLY A 150 -4.22 -4.50 -10.88
C GLY A 150 -3.09 -4.90 -9.94
N SER A 151 -2.88 -4.12 -8.88
CA SER A 151 -1.91 -4.40 -7.81
C SER A 151 -2.52 -5.22 -6.66
N ASP A 152 -3.72 -5.77 -6.85
CA ASP A 152 -4.46 -6.60 -5.90
C ASP A 152 -3.96 -8.05 -5.85
N LEU A 153 -3.32 -8.54 -6.93
CA LEU A 153 -2.78 -9.90 -7.01
C LEU A 153 -1.25 -9.90 -7.20
N CYS A 154 -0.58 -10.80 -6.48
CA CYS A 154 0.88 -10.96 -6.52
C CYS A 154 1.28 -12.43 -6.46
N PHE A 155 2.05 -12.88 -7.43
CA PHE A 155 2.39 -14.29 -7.63
C PHE A 155 3.80 -14.66 -7.12
N CYS A 156 4.33 -13.95 -6.13
CA CYS A 156 5.65 -14.24 -5.57
C CYS A 156 5.62 -15.43 -4.58
N ASP A 157 6.80 -15.95 -4.22
CA ASP A 157 6.92 -17.07 -3.29
C ASP A 157 6.36 -16.77 -1.88
N THR A 158 6.39 -15.51 -1.45
CA THR A 158 5.76 -15.11 -0.18
C THR A 158 4.24 -15.26 -0.25
N CYS A 159 3.61 -14.87 -1.36
CA CYS A 159 2.18 -15.11 -1.58
C CYS A 159 1.86 -16.61 -1.72
N LYS A 160 2.74 -17.40 -2.33
CA LYS A 160 2.57 -18.87 -2.41
C LYS A 160 2.53 -19.51 -1.02
N ARG A 161 3.46 -19.12 -0.14
CA ARG A 161 3.46 -19.58 1.27
C ARG A 161 2.21 -19.11 2.01
N GLY A 162 1.86 -17.83 1.88
CA GLY A 162 0.66 -17.25 2.50
C GLY A 162 -0.63 -17.95 2.06
N PHE A 163 -0.77 -18.23 0.76
CA PHE A 163 -1.92 -18.93 0.21
C PHE A 163 -2.05 -20.34 0.78
N ARG A 164 -0.94 -21.10 0.84
CA ARG A 164 -0.96 -22.44 1.45
C ARG A 164 -1.35 -22.42 2.92
N ASN A 165 -0.92 -21.41 3.68
CA ASN A 165 -1.31 -21.25 5.07
C ASN A 165 -2.80 -20.93 5.20
N TYR A 166 -3.32 -20.01 4.39
CA TYR A 166 -4.76 -19.73 4.32
C TYR A 166 -5.58 -21.00 4.00
N LEU A 167 -5.12 -21.84 3.07
CA LEU A 167 -5.79 -23.10 2.75
C LEU A 167 -5.73 -24.11 3.91
N LYS A 168 -4.59 -24.20 4.61
CA LYS A 168 -4.44 -25.03 5.83
C LYS A 168 -5.45 -24.60 6.89
N GLU A 169 -5.56 -23.30 7.15
CA GLU A 169 -6.50 -22.74 8.13
C GLU A 169 -7.97 -22.96 7.74
N LYS A 170 -8.29 -22.76 6.46
CA LYS A 170 -9.66 -22.88 5.94
C LYS A 170 -10.19 -24.31 5.90
N TYR A 171 -9.36 -25.25 5.45
CA TYR A 171 -9.81 -26.63 5.15
C TYR A 171 -9.39 -27.66 6.21
N GLY A 172 -8.39 -27.34 7.05
CA GLY A 172 -7.84 -28.22 8.07
C GLY A 172 -6.98 -29.35 7.50
N THR A 173 -7.52 -30.15 6.57
CA THR A 173 -6.82 -31.25 5.89
C THR A 173 -6.83 -31.07 4.38
N VAL A 174 -5.82 -31.63 3.70
CA VAL A 174 -5.75 -31.60 2.24
C VAL A 174 -6.88 -32.43 1.61
N ASP A 175 -7.34 -33.49 2.28
CA ASP A 175 -8.48 -34.30 1.83
C ASP A 175 -9.78 -33.49 1.77
N ASN A 176 -10.04 -32.65 2.78
CA ASN A 176 -11.20 -31.74 2.78
C ASN A 176 -11.12 -30.74 1.61
N LEU A 177 -9.93 -30.19 1.35
CA LEU A 177 -9.70 -29.30 0.21
C LEU A 177 -9.94 -30.04 -1.11
N ASN A 178 -9.36 -31.23 -1.29
CA ASN A 178 -9.51 -32.03 -2.50
C ASN A 178 -10.97 -32.33 -2.81
N ASN A 179 -11.73 -32.75 -1.79
CA ASN A 179 -13.16 -33.01 -1.90
C ASN A 179 -13.95 -31.74 -2.25
N THR A 180 -13.63 -30.61 -1.62
CA THR A 180 -14.34 -29.34 -1.85
C THR A 180 -14.04 -28.76 -3.23
N TRP A 181 -12.79 -28.82 -3.69
CA TRP A 181 -12.37 -28.30 -4.98
C TRP A 181 -12.66 -29.27 -6.14
N GLY A 182 -13.03 -30.52 -5.87
CA GLY A 182 -13.23 -31.55 -6.88
C GLY A 182 -11.95 -31.89 -7.65
N THR A 183 -10.81 -31.96 -6.95
CA THR A 183 -9.49 -32.10 -7.56
C THR A 183 -9.24 -33.42 -8.29
N VAL A 184 -10.15 -34.39 -8.16
CA VAL A 184 -10.13 -35.63 -8.96
C VAL A 184 -10.16 -35.34 -10.47
N PHE A 185 -10.79 -34.23 -10.88
CA PHE A 185 -10.87 -33.85 -12.28
C PHE A 185 -9.49 -33.46 -12.84
N TRP A 186 -9.09 -34.12 -13.92
CA TRP A 186 -7.76 -34.01 -14.53
C TRP A 186 -6.59 -34.32 -13.59
N SER A 187 -6.80 -35.20 -12.59
CA SER A 187 -5.75 -35.65 -11.67
C SER A 187 -5.05 -34.51 -10.94
N GLN A 188 -5.81 -33.52 -10.46
CA GLN A 188 -5.31 -32.39 -9.68
C GLN A 188 -5.28 -32.66 -8.18
N THR A 189 -5.54 -33.90 -7.73
CA THR A 189 -5.55 -34.28 -6.31
C THR A 189 -4.19 -34.09 -5.66
N TYR A 190 -4.16 -33.42 -4.51
CA TYR A 190 -2.93 -33.11 -3.76
C TYR A 190 -2.75 -34.01 -2.54
N ASN A 191 -1.53 -34.47 -2.25
CA ASN A 191 -1.19 -35.23 -1.04
C ASN A 191 -0.84 -34.33 0.14
N SER A 192 -0.53 -33.06 -0.12
CA SER A 192 -0.28 -32.07 0.92
C SER A 192 -0.55 -30.65 0.40
N PHE A 193 -0.78 -29.71 1.31
CA PHE A 193 -0.89 -28.29 0.95
C PHE A 193 0.38 -27.74 0.29
N ASP A 194 1.54 -28.38 0.51
CA ASP A 194 2.82 -27.95 -0.06
C ASP A 194 2.99 -28.33 -1.54
N GLU A 195 2.06 -29.10 -2.11
CA GLU A 195 1.98 -29.38 -3.54
C GLU A 195 1.16 -28.32 -4.30
N ILE A 196 0.32 -27.54 -3.60
CA ILE A 196 -0.62 -26.61 -4.23
C ILE A 196 0.14 -25.45 -4.89
N PRO A 197 -0.04 -25.22 -6.21
CA PRO A 197 0.63 -24.12 -6.91
C PRO A 197 -0.09 -22.78 -6.65
N LEU A 198 0.45 -21.71 -7.23
CA LEU A 198 -0.35 -20.49 -7.45
C LEU A 198 -1.17 -20.66 -8.74
N PRO A 199 -2.31 -19.97 -8.90
CA PRO A 199 -3.14 -20.08 -10.10
C PRO A 199 -2.54 -19.31 -11.29
N LEU A 200 -1.35 -19.72 -11.72
CA LEU A 200 -0.66 -19.20 -12.90
C LEU A 200 -1.35 -19.68 -14.18
N LYS A 201 -0.99 -19.06 -15.31
CA LYS A 201 -1.49 -19.46 -16.63
C LYS A 201 -1.11 -20.92 -16.92
N THR A 202 -2.11 -21.76 -17.25
CA THR A 202 -1.94 -23.14 -17.73
C THR A 202 -2.35 -23.25 -19.21
N ILE A 203 -2.28 -24.44 -19.82
CA ILE A 203 -2.66 -24.67 -21.23
C ILE A 203 -4.16 -24.35 -21.44
N THR A 204 -5.00 -24.73 -20.47
CA THR A 204 -6.43 -24.42 -20.45
C THR A 204 -6.79 -23.59 -19.21
N TYR A 205 -8.02 -23.72 -18.69
CA TYR A 205 -8.45 -23.06 -17.47
C TYR A 205 -7.91 -23.74 -16.21
N HIS A 206 -7.56 -22.93 -15.20
CA HIS A 206 -7.24 -23.41 -13.87
C HIS A 206 -8.53 -23.82 -13.13
N ASN A 207 -8.43 -24.67 -12.10
CA ASN A 207 -9.56 -25.00 -11.23
C ASN A 207 -10.24 -23.71 -10.69
N PRO A 208 -11.55 -23.49 -10.94
CA PRO A 208 -12.23 -22.27 -10.56
C PRO A 208 -12.34 -22.07 -9.04
N SER A 209 -12.42 -23.16 -8.27
CA SER A 209 -12.43 -23.11 -6.81
C SER A 209 -11.10 -22.60 -6.27
N MET A 210 -9.99 -23.04 -6.85
CA MET A 210 -8.66 -22.54 -6.51
C MET A 210 -8.49 -21.06 -6.88
N GLN A 211 -8.94 -20.66 -8.07
CA GLN A 211 -8.87 -19.25 -8.49
C GLN A 211 -9.72 -18.35 -7.58
N LEU A 212 -10.90 -18.80 -7.18
CA LEU A 212 -11.76 -18.09 -6.24
C LEU A 212 -11.10 -17.97 -4.86
N ASP A 213 -10.49 -19.04 -4.37
CA ASP A 213 -9.80 -19.03 -3.08
C ASP A 213 -8.56 -18.16 -3.06
N TYR A 214 -7.85 -18.02 -4.18
CA TYR A 214 -6.71 -17.11 -4.26
C TYR A 214 -7.10 -15.62 -4.30
N LYS A 215 -8.34 -15.32 -4.74
CA LYS A 215 -8.89 -13.95 -4.74
C LYS A 215 -9.51 -13.54 -3.40
N ARG A 216 -9.67 -14.47 -2.46
CA ARG A 216 -10.20 -14.24 -1.11
C ARG A 216 -9.07 -13.92 -0.15
#